data_AF-A0A7C7QWF8-F1
#
_entry.id   AF-A0A7C7QWF8-F1
#
_cell.length_a   1.000
_cell.length_b   1.000
_cell.length_c   1.000
_cell.angle_alpha   90.00
_cell.angle_beta   90.00
_cell.angle_gamma   90.00
#
_symmetry.space_group_name_H-M   'P 1'
#
loop_
_entity.id
_entity.type
_entity.pdbx_description
1 polymer ?
#
loop_
_entity_poly.entity_id
_entity_poly.type
_entity_poly.pdbx_seq_one_letter_code
_entity_poly.pdbx_strand_id
1 'polypeptide(L)'
;MKIVSKILATIVFLVITLLALLPLAAGLGESMGTTIAFVGAALVALVVLFAPTGRRAWGRGFLLDGALFFALPLLIVPLLSRAYDETVANAEVVASASEAAAASVGAGLGVAAAFGAFSIVGIIFGVIFLVFGA
;
A
#
# COMPACT_ATOMS: atom_id res chain seq x y z
N MET A 1 2.35 26.21 -20.85
CA MET A 1 1.68 24.90 -20.63
C MET A 1 2.53 23.83 -19.92
N LYS A 2 3.87 23.91 -19.89
CA LYS A 2 4.75 22.86 -19.30
C LYS A 2 4.62 22.68 -17.78
N ILE A 3 4.35 23.75 -17.03
CA ILE A 3 4.24 23.73 -15.55
C ILE A 3 2.91 23.14 -15.09
N VAL A 4 1.80 23.47 -15.74
CA VAL A 4 0.46 22.95 -15.38
C VAL A 4 0.43 21.42 -15.44
N SER A 5 0.98 20.82 -16.50
CA SER A 5 1.08 19.36 -16.63
C SER A 5 1.88 18.70 -15.50
N LYS A 6 2.95 19.36 -15.02
CA LYS A 6 3.77 18.85 -13.91
C LYS A 6 3.02 18.92 -12.58
N ILE A 7 2.35 20.03 -12.31
CA ILE A 7 1.55 20.21 -11.08
C ILE A 7 0.43 19.18 -11.06
N LEU A 8 -0.26 18.98 -12.19
CA LEU A 8 -1.34 18.01 -12.29
C LEU A 8 -0.83 16.58 -12.08
N ALA A 9 0.28 16.19 -12.71
CA ALA A 9 0.92 14.90 -12.45
C ALA A 9 1.27 14.74 -10.96
N THR A 10 1.86 15.76 -10.35
CA THR A 10 2.27 15.74 -8.94
C THR A 10 1.08 15.48 -8.02
N ILE A 11 -0.04 16.17 -8.22
CA ILE A 11 -1.24 15.99 -7.41
C ILE A 11 -1.82 14.59 -7.59
N VAL A 12 -1.92 14.12 -8.85
CA VAL A 12 -2.47 12.79 -9.16
C VAL A 12 -1.65 11.69 -8.50
N PHE A 13 -0.33 11.67 -8.72
CA PHE A 13 0.53 10.64 -8.16
C PHE A 13 0.69 10.76 -6.66
N LEU A 14 0.63 11.97 -6.07
CA LEU A 14 0.60 12.11 -4.60
C LEU A 14 -0.60 11.37 -3.98
N VAL A 15 -1.80 11.53 -4.56
CA VAL A 15 -3.00 10.85 -4.07
C VAL A 15 -2.90 9.33 -4.28
N ILE A 16 -2.41 8.89 -5.43
CA ILE A 16 -2.25 7.46 -5.73
C ILE A 16 -1.22 6.81 -4.81
N THR A 17 -0.07 7.47 -4.58
CA THR A 17 0.94 7.02 -3.61
C THR A 17 0.36 6.88 -2.21
N LEU A 18 -0.45 7.84 -1.75
CA LEU A 18 -1.10 7.75 -0.44
C LEU A 18 -1.99 6.52 -0.36
N LEU A 19 -2.81 6.26 -1.39
CA LEU A 19 -3.66 5.07 -1.45
C LEU A 19 -2.85 3.77 -1.42
N ALA A 20 -1.72 3.70 -2.14
CA ALA A 20 -0.85 2.54 -2.16
C ALA A 20 -0.18 2.27 -0.80
N LEU A 21 0.10 3.32 -0.01
CA LEU A 21 0.73 3.23 1.30
C LEU A 21 -0.27 3.03 2.45
N LEU A 22 -1.58 3.16 2.23
CA LEU A 22 -2.60 2.97 3.26
C LEU A 22 -2.49 1.64 4.02
N PRO A 23 -2.31 0.47 3.36
CA PRO A 23 -2.23 -0.79 4.08
C PRO A 23 -1.04 -0.84 5.04
N LEU A 24 0.11 -0.31 4.61
CA LEU A 24 1.30 -0.21 5.45
C LEU A 24 1.04 0.73 6.64
N ALA A 25 0.42 1.88 6.39
CA ALA A 25 0.12 2.85 7.42
C ALA A 25 -0.82 2.28 8.49
N ALA A 26 -1.86 1.55 8.08
CA ALA A 26 -2.78 0.90 9.00
C ALA A 26 -2.10 -0.18 9.85
N GLY A 27 -1.15 -0.94 9.27
CA GLY A 27 -0.42 -1.98 9.98
C GLY A 27 0.59 -1.46 11.01
N LEU A 28 1.22 -0.31 10.77
CA LEU A 28 2.27 0.25 11.64
C LEU A 28 1.75 1.10 12.80
N GLY A 29 0.44 1.33 12.88
CA GLY A 29 -0.19 2.20 13.89
C GLY A 29 -0.20 3.67 13.48
N GLU A 30 -1.05 4.46 14.16
CA GLU A 30 -1.44 5.80 13.69
C GLU A 30 -0.27 6.77 13.51
N SER A 31 0.66 6.85 14.48
CA SER A 31 1.75 7.84 14.44
C SER A 31 2.81 7.51 13.39
N MET A 32 3.31 6.27 13.40
CA MET A 32 4.36 5.80 12.49
C MET A 32 3.83 5.62 11.07
N GLY A 33 2.65 5.01 10.94
CA GLY A 33 2.01 4.74 9.66
C GLY A 33 1.67 6.02 8.89
N THR A 34 1.05 6.99 9.56
CA THR A 34 0.72 8.29 8.96
C THR A 34 1.99 9.02 8.52
N THR A 35 3.04 9.00 9.34
CA THR A 35 4.33 9.61 9.00
C THR A 35 4.94 8.97 7.75
N ILE A 36 4.99 7.65 7.67
CA ILE A 36 5.55 6.94 6.51
C ILE A 36 4.73 7.21 5.25
N ALA A 37 3.41 7.20 5.34
CA ALA A 37 2.53 7.50 4.20
C ALA A 37 2.77 8.92 3.66
N PHE A 38 2.81 9.93 4.54
CA PHE A 38 3.04 11.31 4.12
C PHE A 38 4.47 11.55 3.61
N VAL A 39 5.48 10.99 4.27
CA VAL A 39 6.87 11.12 3.82
C VAL A 39 7.06 10.42 2.46
N GLY A 40 6.52 9.22 2.29
CA GLY A 40 6.55 8.49 1.02
C GLY A 40 5.87 9.27 -0.11
N ALA A 41 4.65 9.76 0.14
CA ALA A 41 3.91 10.58 -0.83
C ALA A 41 4.63 11.90 -1.16
N ALA A 42 5.23 12.55 -0.17
CA ALA A 42 6.02 13.76 -0.39
C ALA A 42 7.26 13.49 -1.26
N LEU A 43 7.95 12.36 -1.05
CA LEU A 43 9.10 11.97 -1.87
C LEU A 43 8.70 11.71 -3.32
N VAL A 44 7.60 10.97 -3.56
CA VAL A 44 7.08 10.76 -4.93
C VAL A 44 6.70 12.09 -5.57
N ALA A 45 5.97 12.94 -4.84
CA ALA A 45 5.56 14.26 -5.32
C ALA A 45 6.76 15.14 -5.70
N LEU A 46 7.82 15.16 -4.88
CA LEU A 46 9.05 15.89 -5.19
C LEU A 46 9.72 15.36 -6.48
N VAL A 47 9.84 14.03 -6.63
CA VAL A 47 10.46 13.43 -7.83
C VAL A 47 9.68 13.76 -9.11
N VAL A 48 8.35 13.77 -9.02
CA VAL A 48 7.45 14.13 -10.13
C VAL A 48 7.52 15.62 -10.43
N LEU A 49 7.48 16.47 -9.40
CA LEU A 49 7.51 17.93 -9.54
C LEU A 49 8.85 18.43 -10.11
N PHE A 50 9.97 17.79 -9.76
CA PHE A 50 11.29 18.14 -10.27
C PHE A 50 11.64 17.47 -11.61
N ALA A 51 10.70 16.78 -12.26
CA ALA A 51 10.93 16.28 -13.61
C ALA A 51 11.17 17.42 -14.62
N PRO A 52 12.09 17.26 -15.59
CA PRO A 52 12.48 18.34 -16.51
C PRO A 52 11.38 18.71 -17.52
N THR A 53 10.41 17.81 -17.78
CA THR A 53 9.27 18.06 -18.67
C THR A 53 8.00 17.43 -18.11
N GLY A 54 6.82 17.92 -18.53
CA GLY A 54 5.53 17.34 -18.14
C GLY A 54 5.42 15.86 -18.50
N ARG A 55 5.81 15.46 -19.72
CA ARG A 55 5.84 14.05 -20.14
C ARG A 55 6.69 13.18 -19.20
N ARG A 56 7.86 13.66 -18.76
CA ARG A 56 8.72 12.93 -17.82
C ARG A 56 8.16 12.91 -16.39
N ALA A 57 7.35 13.90 -16.00
CA ALA A 57 6.67 13.90 -14.71
C ALA A 57 5.67 12.74 -14.64
N TRP A 58 4.87 12.54 -15.70
CA TRP A 58 3.95 11.41 -15.79
C TRP A 58 4.65 10.06 -15.79
N GLY A 59 5.70 9.89 -16.61
CA GLY A 59 6.45 8.64 -16.63
C GLY A 59 7.06 8.28 -15.26
N ARG A 60 7.67 9.24 -14.57
CA ARG A 60 8.24 9.02 -13.23
C ARG A 60 7.18 8.69 -12.18
N GLY A 61 6.03 9.34 -12.23
CA GLY A 61 4.92 9.06 -11.33
C GLY A 61 4.40 7.63 -11.51
N PHE A 62 4.15 7.22 -12.76
CA PHE A 62 3.77 5.85 -13.10
C PHE A 62 4.81 4.82 -12.68
N LEU A 63 6.11 5.09 -12.85
CA LEU A 63 7.17 4.18 -12.39
C LEU A 63 7.18 4.01 -10.87
N LEU A 64 7.08 5.11 -10.12
CA LEU A 64 7.15 5.07 -8.66
C LEU A 64 5.90 4.43 -8.06
N ASP A 65 4.71 4.83 -8.51
CA ASP A 65 3.48 4.20 -8.05
C ASP A 65 3.37 2.76 -8.53
N GLY A 66 3.83 2.46 -9.74
CA GLY A 66 3.92 1.08 -10.23
C GLY A 66 4.81 0.21 -9.36
N ALA A 67 5.96 0.73 -8.92
CA ALA A 67 6.83 0.03 -7.96
C ALA A 67 6.14 -0.17 -6.59
N LEU A 68 5.39 0.82 -6.11
CA LEU A 68 4.64 0.71 -4.85
C LEU A 68 3.50 -0.30 -4.92
N PHE A 69 2.70 -0.28 -5.99
CA PHE A 69 1.65 -1.28 -6.21
C PHE A 69 2.24 -2.67 -6.41
N PHE A 70 3.35 -2.80 -7.12
CA PHE A 70 4.04 -4.08 -7.27
C PHE A 70 4.56 -4.59 -5.91
N ALA A 71 5.00 -3.70 -5.03
CA ALA A 71 5.44 -4.01 -3.67
C ALA A 71 4.29 -4.17 -2.66
N LEU A 72 3.03 -3.92 -3.05
CA LEU A 72 1.86 -3.96 -2.18
C LEU A 72 1.68 -5.28 -1.39
N PRO A 73 1.97 -6.48 -1.93
CA PRO A 73 1.99 -7.71 -1.13
C PRO A 73 2.87 -7.62 0.11
N LEU A 74 4.02 -6.93 0.01
CA LEU A 74 4.92 -6.73 1.13
C LEU A 74 4.42 -5.63 2.07
N LEU A 75 3.82 -4.58 1.51
CA LEU A 75 3.29 -3.45 2.28
C LEU A 75 2.12 -3.83 3.19
N ILE A 76 1.36 -4.87 2.84
CA ILE A 76 0.20 -5.30 3.63
C ILE A 76 0.54 -6.26 4.77
N VAL A 77 1.74 -6.87 4.77
CA VAL A 77 2.15 -7.83 5.81
C VAL A 77 1.92 -7.30 7.24
N PRO A 78 2.29 -6.05 7.59
CA PRO A 78 2.07 -5.51 8.93
C PRO A 78 0.59 -5.38 9.33
N LEU A 79 -0.29 -5.10 8.35
CA LEU A 79 -1.73 -5.04 8.58
C LEU A 79 -2.30 -6.43 8.86
N LEU A 80 -1.87 -7.42 8.07
CA LEU A 80 -2.35 -8.79 8.21
C LEU A 80 -1.87 -9.44 9.50
N SER A 81 -0.62 -9.20 9.92
CA SER A 81 -0.10 -9.70 11.19
C SER A 81 -0.90 -9.13 12.36
N ARG A 82 -1.19 -7.83 12.34
CA ARG A 82 -1.98 -7.19 13.38
C ARG A 82 -3.42 -7.73 13.43
N ALA A 83 -4.05 -7.91 12.26
CA ALA A 83 -5.39 -8.48 12.18
C ALA A 83 -5.43 -9.91 12.74
N TYR A 84 -4.42 -10.73 12.42
CA TYR A 84 -4.28 -12.07 12.99
C TYR A 84 -4.19 -12.02 14.52
N ASP A 85 -3.24 -11.24 15.05
CA ASP A 85 -2.99 -11.15 16.49
C ASP A 85 -4.24 -10.66 17.25
N GLU A 86 -4.94 -9.65 16.72
CA GLU A 86 -6.18 -9.15 17.31
C GLU A 86 -7.29 -10.22 17.31
N THR A 87 -7.44 -10.99 16.22
CA THR A 87 -8.46 -12.05 16.18
C THR A 87 -8.17 -13.21 17.13
N VAL A 88 -6.91 -13.63 17.25
CA VAL A 88 -6.51 -14.72 18.15
C VAL A 88 -6.60 -14.29 19.61
N ALA A 89 -6.08 -13.11 19.94
CA ALA A 89 -6.13 -12.58 21.31
C ALA A 89 -7.56 -12.42 21.82
N ASN A 90 -8.48 -11.93 20.97
CA ASN A 90 -9.89 -11.79 21.36
C ASN A 90 -10.57 -13.15 21.62
N ALA A 91 -10.18 -14.20 20.89
CA ALA A 91 -10.71 -15.54 21.10
C ALA A 91 -10.17 -16.19 22.39
N GLU A 92 -8.90 -15.99 22.71
CA GLU A 92 -8.29 -16.52 23.95
C GLU A 92 -8.89 -15.94 25.22
N VAL A 93 -9.40 -14.70 25.19
CA VAL A 93 -9.98 -14.03 26.35
C VAL A 93 -11.39 -14.56 26.70
N VAL A 94 -12.14 -15.04 25.72
CA VAL A 94 -13.59 -15.29 25.87
C VAL A 94 -13.97 -16.77 25.66
N ALA A 95 -13.11 -17.56 25.03
CA ALA A 95 -13.48 -18.88 24.52
C ALA A 95 -12.69 -20.05 25.15
N SER A 96 -13.22 -21.25 24.98
CA SER A 96 -12.54 -22.49 25.34
C SER A 96 -11.33 -22.76 24.45
N ALA A 97 -10.39 -23.62 24.90
CA ALA A 97 -9.16 -23.90 24.15
C ALA A 97 -9.40 -24.42 22.72
N SER A 98 -10.50 -25.14 22.46
CA SER A 98 -10.84 -25.60 21.11
C SER A 98 -11.39 -24.48 20.22
N GLU A 99 -12.12 -23.52 20.78
CA GLU A 99 -12.63 -22.36 20.06
C GLU A 99 -11.52 -21.36 19.73
N ALA A 100 -10.57 -21.16 20.63
CA ALA A 100 -9.35 -20.39 20.35
C ALA A 100 -8.52 -21.04 19.23
N ALA A 101 -8.39 -22.37 19.22
CA ALA A 101 -7.74 -23.08 18.13
C ALA A 101 -8.47 -22.90 16.79
N ALA A 102 -9.79 -23.01 16.76
CA ALA A 102 -10.59 -22.77 15.56
C ALA A 102 -10.46 -21.31 15.05
N ALA A 103 -10.43 -20.34 15.97
CA ALA A 103 -10.23 -18.93 15.63
C ALA A 103 -8.87 -18.68 14.99
N SER A 104 -7.79 -19.28 15.51
CA SER A 104 -6.44 -19.14 14.92
C SER A 104 -6.34 -19.71 13.50
N VAL A 105 -7.01 -20.84 13.23
CA VAL A 105 -7.08 -21.43 11.88
C VAL A 105 -7.90 -20.54 10.96
N GLY A 106 -9.06 -20.05 11.42
CA GLY A 106 -9.90 -19.13 10.66
C GLY A 106 -9.19 -17.82 10.31
N ALA A 107 -8.50 -17.23 11.29
CA ALA A 107 -7.68 -16.03 11.11
C ALA A 107 -6.55 -16.27 10.10
N GLY A 108 -5.85 -17.40 10.19
CA GLY A 108 -4.80 -17.77 9.23
C GLY A 108 -5.31 -17.89 7.79
N LEU A 109 -6.47 -18.54 7.61
CA LEU A 109 -7.13 -18.63 6.30
C LEU A 109 -7.58 -17.26 5.78
N GLY A 110 -8.12 -16.42 6.66
CA GLY A 110 -8.52 -15.05 6.32
C GLY A 110 -7.33 -14.20 5.86
N VAL A 111 -6.21 -14.28 6.58
CA VAL A 111 -4.96 -13.62 6.22
C VAL A 111 -4.42 -14.11 4.88
N ALA A 112 -4.40 -15.42 4.65
CA ALA A 112 -3.94 -15.99 3.39
C ALA A 112 -4.81 -15.52 2.20
N ALA A 113 -6.13 -15.51 2.36
CA ALA A 113 -7.06 -15.03 1.35
C ALA A 113 -6.87 -13.53 1.05
N ALA A 114 -6.73 -12.71 2.10
CA ALA A 114 -6.47 -11.28 1.96
C ALA A 114 -5.12 -11.03 1.26
N PHE A 115 -4.05 -11.70 1.70
CA PHE A 115 -2.73 -11.60 1.05
C PHE A 115 -2.81 -11.93 -0.44
N GLY A 116 -3.52 -13.00 -0.81
CA GLY A 116 -3.75 -13.38 -2.20
C GLY A 116 -4.48 -12.29 -3.00
N ALA A 117 -5.57 -11.74 -2.46
CA ALA A 117 -6.33 -10.66 -3.11
C ALA A 117 -5.48 -9.41 -3.35
N PHE A 118 -4.76 -8.96 -2.33
CA PHE A 118 -3.87 -7.80 -2.43
C PHE A 118 -2.66 -8.07 -3.33
N SER A 119 -2.20 -9.32 -3.42
CA SER A 119 -1.12 -9.69 -4.35
C SER A 119 -1.56 -9.59 -5.80
N ILE A 120 -2.76 -10.09 -6.12
CA ILE A 120 -3.32 -10.00 -7.48
C ILE A 120 -3.50 -8.53 -7.88
N VAL A 121 -4.15 -7.74 -7.01
CA VAL A 121 -4.37 -6.31 -7.25
C VAL A 121 -3.04 -5.58 -7.40
N GLY A 122 -2.11 -5.79 -6.47
CA GLY A 122 -0.79 -5.16 -6.48
C GLY A 122 0.01 -5.46 -7.74
N ILE A 123 0.08 -6.73 -8.15
CA ILE A 123 0.82 -7.13 -9.36
C ILE A 123 0.15 -6.55 -10.61
N ILE A 124 -1.18 -6.61 -10.74
CA ILE A 124 -1.88 -6.11 -11.93
C ILE A 124 -1.66 -4.60 -12.07
N PHE A 125 -1.98 -3.81 -11.04
CA PHE A 125 -1.82 -2.35 -11.10
C PHE A 125 -0.35 -1.95 -11.17
N GLY A 126 0.53 -2.67 -10.47
CA GLY A 126 1.97 -2.46 -10.51
C GLY A 126 2.54 -2.63 -11.91
N VAL A 127 2.21 -3.74 -12.59
CA VAL A 127 2.64 -3.99 -13.97
C VAL A 127 2.07 -2.94 -14.93
N ILE A 128 0.78 -2.61 -14.82
CA ILE A 128 0.15 -1.59 -15.68
C ILE A 128 0.88 -0.25 -15.55
N PHE A 129 1.12 0.22 -14.33
CA PHE A 129 1.80 1.49 -14.09
C PHE A 129 3.27 1.44 -14.48
N LEU A 130 3.98 0.33 -14.25
CA LEU A 130 5.36 0.17 -14.71
C LEU A 130 5.46 0.22 -16.24
N VAL A 131 4.53 -0.39 -16.97
CA VAL A 131 4.50 -0.37 -18.45
C VAL A 131 4.19 1.03 -18.97
N PHE A 132 3.26 1.76 -18.35
CA PHE A 132 2.97 3.15 -18.75
C PHE A 132 4.06 4.14 -18.37
N GLY A 133 4.88 3.81 -17.37
CA GLY A 133 5.99 4.62 -16.91
C GLY A 133 7.28 4.46 -17.70
N ALA A 134 7.44 3.34 -18.41
CA ALA A 134 8.58 3.02 -19.27
C ALA A 134 8.56 3.81 -20.60
#